data_AF-A0A6V7DVM7-F1
#
_entry.id   AF-A0A6V7DVM7-F1
#
_cell.length_a   1.000
_cell.length_b   1.000
_cell.length_c   1.000
_cell.angle_alpha   90.00
_cell.angle_beta   90.00
_cell.angle_gamma   90.00
#
_symmetry.space_group_name_H-M   'P 1'
#
loop_
_entity.id
_entity.type
_entity.pdbx_description
1 polymer ?
#
loop_
_entity_poly.entity_id
_entity_poly.type
_entity_poly.pdbx_seq_one_letter_code
_entity_poly.pdbx_strand_id
1 'polypeptide(L)'
;MFNIPNLHLARKKPGEPWPLRFDSYSFDPRCYHVMRCSIIFARQQHSSYLDKPSGAPPKPNWKDDWTGGFGSTEEFETRGFPSTVDIRWTAMDGVERYVEIDFETIFPGHLILHNVPKEDVDEFFLVYGYSANGRHHVYILLEVNDRTINVYMRADVLTKHLADPEHDPHIKISRNELILAWTKTY
;
A
#
# COMPACT_ATOMS: atom_id res chain seq x y z
N MET A 1 -15.90 -31.17 -13.45
CA MET A 1 -15.09 -30.67 -12.32
C MET A 1 -14.28 -29.51 -12.86
N PHE A 2 -14.78 -28.27 -12.72
CA PHE A 2 -14.09 -27.09 -13.24
C PHE A 2 -12.88 -26.84 -12.35
N ASN A 3 -11.69 -27.00 -12.92
CA ASN A 3 -10.44 -26.68 -12.26
C ASN A 3 -10.40 -25.14 -12.16
N ILE A 4 -10.79 -24.59 -11.02
CA ILE A 4 -10.63 -23.15 -10.74
C ILE A 4 -9.13 -22.94 -10.53
N PRO A 5 -8.40 -22.32 -11.48
CA PRO A 5 -6.99 -22.04 -11.24
C PRO A 5 -6.91 -21.11 -10.04
N ASN A 6 -5.95 -21.39 -9.16
CA ASN A 6 -5.72 -20.66 -7.93
C ASN A 6 -5.31 -19.21 -8.28
N LEU A 7 -6.29 -18.30 -8.37
CA LEU A 7 -6.11 -16.92 -8.85
C LEU A 7 -5.03 -16.15 -8.05
N HIS A 8 -4.79 -16.58 -6.80
CA HIS A 8 -3.75 -16.04 -5.91
C HIS A 8 -2.32 -16.17 -6.47
N LEU A 9 -2.07 -17.08 -7.43
CA LEU A 9 -0.77 -17.29 -8.07
C LEU A 9 -0.71 -16.76 -9.52
N ALA A 10 -1.81 -16.23 -10.05
CA ALA A 10 -1.83 -15.69 -11.39
C ALA A 10 -1.14 -14.31 -11.42
N ARG A 11 0.17 -14.30 -11.67
CA ARG A 11 0.93 -13.09 -11.98
C ARG A 11 0.33 -12.39 -13.21
N LYS A 12 0.36 -11.05 -13.21
CA LYS A 12 -0.12 -10.20 -14.31
C LYS A 12 0.41 -10.72 -15.65
N LYS A 13 -0.49 -11.09 -16.58
CA LYS A 13 -0.08 -11.26 -17.97
C LYS A 13 0.17 -9.86 -18.55
N PRO A 14 1.26 -9.63 -19.29
CA PRO A 14 1.47 -8.37 -19.99
C PRO A 14 0.21 -8.01 -20.80
N GLY A 15 -0.37 -6.84 -20.55
CA GLY A 15 -1.57 -6.36 -21.25
C GLY A 15 -2.92 -6.84 -20.72
N GLU A 16 -3.02 -7.43 -19.53
CA GLU A 16 -4.32 -7.63 -18.85
C GLU A 16 -4.68 -6.36 -18.05
N PRO A 17 -5.59 -5.49 -18.53
CA PRO A 17 -5.84 -4.17 -17.93
C PRO A 17 -6.73 -4.23 -16.68
N TRP A 18 -7.31 -5.39 -16.36
CA TRP A 18 -8.27 -5.54 -15.27
C TRP A 18 -8.22 -6.95 -14.66
N PRO A 19 -8.32 -7.11 -13.32
CA PRO A 19 -8.31 -6.05 -12.30
C PRO A 19 -7.00 -5.26 -12.30
N LEU A 20 -7.04 -4.02 -11.81
CA LEU A 20 -5.84 -3.19 -11.70
C LEU A 20 -4.82 -3.87 -10.79
N ARG A 21 -3.58 -3.94 -11.28
CA ARG A 21 -2.43 -4.51 -10.56
C ARG A 21 -1.28 -3.53 -10.54
N PHE A 22 -0.52 -3.51 -9.46
CA PHE A 22 0.63 -2.63 -9.32
C PHE A 22 1.93 -3.34 -9.64
N ASP A 23 2.85 -2.59 -10.22
CA ASP A 23 4.16 -3.07 -10.69
C ASP A 23 5.30 -2.32 -9.96
N SER A 24 4.94 -1.39 -9.09
CA SER A 24 5.86 -0.70 -8.20
C SER A 24 5.12 -0.24 -6.95
N TYR A 25 5.88 -0.04 -5.87
CA TYR A 25 5.33 0.50 -4.63
C TYR A 25 6.30 1.47 -3.96
N SER A 26 5.76 2.31 -3.09
CA SER A 26 6.52 3.00 -2.05
C SER A 26 6.00 2.58 -0.69
N PHE A 27 6.90 2.33 0.26
CA PHE A 27 6.60 1.87 1.61
C PHE A 27 6.94 2.96 2.63
N ASP A 28 6.06 3.18 3.60
CA ASP A 28 6.33 3.97 4.80
C ASP A 28 5.61 3.36 5.99
N PRO A 29 6.35 2.87 7.00
CA PRO A 29 5.77 2.46 8.25
C PRO A 29 5.85 3.56 9.31
N ARG A 30 4.87 3.61 10.21
CA ARG A 30 4.83 4.52 11.35
C ARG A 30 4.47 3.77 12.63
N CYS A 31 5.03 4.22 13.74
CA CYS A 31 4.69 3.70 15.06
C CYS A 31 4.10 4.80 15.94
N TYR A 32 3.00 4.50 16.62
CA TYR A 32 2.29 5.40 17.55
C TYR A 32 1.90 4.64 18.81
N HIS A 33 1.84 5.34 19.94
CA HIS A 33 1.50 4.74 21.24
C HIS A 33 2.31 3.47 21.51
N VAL A 34 3.62 3.51 21.29
CA VAL A 34 4.52 2.40 21.63
C VAL A 34 5.71 2.93 22.42
N MET A 35 6.26 2.08 23.28
CA MET A 35 7.44 2.40 24.09
C MET A 35 8.74 2.23 23.30
N ARG A 36 8.74 1.31 22.33
CA ARG A 36 9.79 1.09 21.32
C ARG A 36 9.22 0.35 20.13
N CYS A 37 9.82 0.51 18.96
CA CYS A 37 9.36 -0.06 17.70
C CYS A 37 10.53 -0.26 16.74
N SER A 38 10.68 -1.47 16.22
CA SER A 38 11.59 -1.84 15.14
C SER A 38 10.77 -2.42 14.01
N ILE A 39 10.95 -1.90 12.80
CA ILE A 39 10.27 -2.36 11.59
C ILE A 39 11.34 -2.59 10.52
N ILE A 40 11.63 -3.84 10.23
CA ILE A 40 12.64 -4.23 9.25
C ILE A 40 11.94 -4.72 8.00
N PHE A 41 12.29 -4.13 6.86
CA PHE A 41 11.80 -4.57 5.56
C PHE A 41 12.90 -4.38 4.52
N ALA A 42 13.09 -5.35 3.64
CA ALA A 42 14.18 -5.37 2.66
C ALA A 42 15.57 -5.19 3.31
N ARG A 43 15.78 -5.77 4.51
CA ARG A 43 16.99 -5.62 5.34
C ARG A 43 17.29 -4.19 5.82
N GLN A 44 16.32 -3.28 5.77
CA GLN A 44 16.46 -1.90 6.24
C GLN A 44 15.56 -1.64 7.43
N GLN A 45 16.05 -0.86 8.40
CA GLN A 45 15.27 -0.37 9.53
C GLN A 45 14.49 0.88 9.11
N HIS A 46 13.18 0.88 9.36
CA HIS A 46 12.27 1.96 8.97
C HIS A 46 11.68 2.74 10.16
N SER A 47 11.96 2.33 11.40
CA SER A 47 11.52 3.04 12.60
C SER A 47 12.64 3.89 13.22
N SER A 48 12.26 5.08 13.73
CA SER A 48 13.13 5.95 14.53
C SER A 48 12.93 5.80 16.04
N TYR A 49 12.07 4.86 16.47
CA TYR A 49 11.65 4.67 17.87
C TYR A 49 12.27 3.40 18.49
N LEU A 50 13.55 3.14 18.22
CA LEU A 50 14.21 1.91 18.68
C LEU A 50 14.40 1.86 20.20
N ASP A 51 14.66 3.02 20.79
CA ASP A 51 15.08 3.20 22.17
C ASP A 51 14.28 4.29 22.90
N LYS A 52 13.24 4.83 22.26
CA LYS A 52 12.38 5.89 22.80
C LYS A 52 10.91 5.68 22.45
N PRO A 53 9.99 6.16 23.30
CA PRO A 53 8.56 6.12 22.99
C PRO A 53 8.21 6.94 21.75
N SER A 54 7.17 6.52 21.02
CA SER A 54 6.72 7.23 19.82
C SER A 54 5.74 8.36 20.07
N GLY A 55 4.95 8.26 21.14
CA GLY A 55 3.87 9.19 21.43
C GLY A 55 2.65 9.01 20.52
N ALA A 56 1.70 9.94 20.61
CA ALA A 56 0.50 9.94 19.78
C ALA A 56 0.79 10.45 18.36
N PRO A 57 -0.09 10.18 17.38
CA PRO A 57 -0.01 10.82 16.08
C PRO A 57 -0.02 12.35 16.17
N PRO A 58 0.71 13.06 15.30
CA PRO A 58 0.95 14.50 15.44
C PRO A 58 -0.28 15.38 15.26
N LYS A 59 -1.27 14.92 14.47
CA LYS A 59 -2.55 15.61 14.21
C LYS A 59 -3.65 14.57 13.92
N PRO A 60 -4.94 14.86 14.17
CA PRO A 60 -6.02 13.88 13.93
C PRO A 60 -6.07 13.34 12.51
N ASN A 61 -5.78 14.19 11.51
CA ASN A 61 -5.86 13.87 10.09
C ASN A 61 -4.47 13.58 9.47
N TRP A 62 -3.54 13.05 10.27
CA TRP A 62 -2.17 12.79 9.82
C TRP A 62 -2.08 11.81 8.63
N LYS A 63 -3.12 10.98 8.45
CA LYS A 63 -3.23 9.98 7.37
C LYS A 63 -3.55 10.59 6.00
N ASP A 64 -4.09 11.81 5.95
CA ASP A 64 -4.56 12.46 4.71
C ASP A 64 -3.42 12.62 3.69
N ASP A 65 -2.25 12.99 4.18
CA ASP A 65 -1.04 13.26 3.39
C ASP A 65 -0.01 12.12 3.47
N TRP A 66 -0.41 10.94 3.99
CA TRP A 66 0.52 9.85 4.22
C TRP A 66 0.93 9.17 2.90
N THR A 67 2.22 9.27 2.58
CA THR A 67 2.87 8.66 1.41
C THR A 67 4.09 7.85 1.82
N GLY A 68 4.66 7.12 0.85
CA GLY A 68 5.78 6.21 0.99
C GLY A 68 7.13 6.84 0.66
N GLY A 69 8.18 6.56 1.44
CA GLY A 69 9.56 7.00 1.15
C GLY A 69 10.46 5.91 0.56
N PHE A 70 10.18 4.64 0.88
CA PHE A 70 11.01 3.50 0.46
C PHE A 70 10.45 2.85 -0.81
N GLY A 71 11.09 3.07 -1.95
CA GLY A 71 10.64 2.57 -3.25
C GLY A 71 11.00 1.10 -3.54
N SER A 72 10.13 0.42 -4.26
CA SER A 72 10.41 -0.87 -4.91
C SER A 72 11.53 -0.79 -5.94
N THR A 73 12.24 -1.89 -6.18
CA THR A 73 13.19 -2.02 -7.29
C THR A 73 12.51 -2.60 -8.53
N GLU A 74 13.20 -2.57 -9.68
CA GLU A 74 12.76 -3.24 -10.92
C GLU A 74 12.54 -4.76 -10.73
N GLU A 75 13.17 -5.37 -9.73
CA GLU A 75 13.02 -6.80 -9.45
C GLU A 75 11.62 -7.15 -8.91
N PHE A 76 10.90 -6.18 -8.34
CA PHE A 76 9.58 -6.42 -7.72
C PHE A 76 8.60 -7.07 -8.69
N GLU A 77 8.54 -6.59 -9.94
CA GLU A 77 7.61 -7.10 -10.95
C GLU A 77 7.81 -8.61 -11.23
N THR A 78 9.05 -9.08 -11.13
CA THR A 78 9.41 -10.47 -11.47
C THR A 78 9.52 -11.38 -10.26
N ARG A 79 9.84 -10.83 -9.08
CA ARG A 79 10.14 -11.62 -7.86
C ARG A 79 9.14 -11.40 -6.72
N GLY A 80 8.30 -10.37 -6.79
CA GLY A 80 7.43 -9.97 -5.69
C GLY A 80 8.17 -9.18 -4.61
N PHE A 81 7.58 -9.10 -3.42
CA PHE A 81 8.20 -8.39 -2.30
C PHE A 81 9.56 -9.01 -1.89
N PRO A 82 10.55 -8.18 -1.53
CA PRO A 82 11.91 -8.66 -1.27
C PRO A 82 12.07 -9.43 0.06
N SER A 83 11.11 -9.30 0.99
CA SER A 83 11.06 -10.00 2.27
C SER A 83 9.67 -9.84 2.91
N THR A 84 9.45 -10.51 4.04
CA THR A 84 8.44 -10.11 5.03
C THR A 84 8.82 -8.77 5.67
N VAL A 85 7.86 -8.15 6.35
CA VAL A 85 8.10 -7.05 7.29
C VAL A 85 8.21 -7.62 8.70
N ASP A 86 9.38 -7.50 9.30
CA ASP A 86 9.64 -8.00 10.65
C ASP A 86 9.40 -6.86 11.65
N ILE A 87 8.42 -7.03 12.54
CA ILE A 87 7.97 -5.99 13.45
C ILE A 87 8.19 -6.48 14.87
N ARG A 88 9.01 -5.73 15.62
CA ARG A 88 9.21 -5.93 17.05
C ARG A 88 8.87 -4.64 17.78
N TRP A 89 7.95 -4.68 18.72
CA TRP A 89 7.52 -3.48 19.42
C TRP A 89 7.13 -3.76 20.86
N THR A 90 7.18 -2.75 21.71
CA THR A 90 6.63 -2.79 23.06
C THR A 90 5.44 -1.85 23.10
N ALA A 91 4.24 -2.39 23.32
CA ALA A 91 3.01 -1.61 23.37
C ALA A 91 2.90 -0.83 24.70
N MET A 92 1.82 -0.07 24.91
CA MET A 92 1.65 0.73 26.12
C MET A 92 1.44 -0.12 27.38
N ASP A 93 1.08 -1.39 27.23
CA ASP A 93 1.03 -2.36 28.32
C ASP A 93 2.42 -2.84 28.79
N GLY A 94 3.50 -2.39 28.14
CA GLY A 94 4.87 -2.77 28.46
C GLY A 94 5.28 -4.15 27.96
N VAL A 95 4.39 -4.88 27.27
CA VAL A 95 4.67 -6.22 26.74
C VAL A 95 5.31 -6.11 25.36
N GLU A 96 6.46 -6.77 25.22
CA GLU A 96 7.15 -6.91 23.94
C GLU A 96 6.47 -7.94 23.05
N ARG A 97 6.32 -7.59 21.77
CA ARG A 97 5.67 -8.40 20.75
C ARG A 97 6.54 -8.49 19.50
N TYR A 98 6.32 -9.57 18.76
CA TYR A 98 6.97 -9.84 17.49
C TYR A 98 5.95 -10.38 16.49
N VAL A 99 6.01 -9.92 15.25
CA VAL A 99 5.32 -10.56 14.13
C VAL A 99 6.04 -10.31 12.81
N GLU A 100 5.89 -11.26 11.89
CA GLU A 100 6.26 -11.12 10.49
C GLU A 100 4.99 -10.91 9.67
N ILE A 101 4.98 -9.87 8.84
CA ILE A 101 3.90 -9.60 7.89
C ILE A 101 4.37 -9.92 6.48
N ASP A 102 3.67 -10.83 5.82
CA ASP A 102 3.87 -11.13 4.41
C ASP A 102 2.92 -10.30 3.54
N PHE A 103 3.48 -9.36 2.77
CA PHE A 103 2.70 -8.53 1.86
C PHE A 103 2.17 -9.32 0.65
N GLU A 104 2.76 -10.45 0.27
CA GLU A 104 2.18 -11.30 -0.80
C GLU A 104 0.84 -11.91 -0.32
N THR A 105 0.71 -12.18 0.98
CA THR A 105 -0.54 -12.65 1.58
C THR A 105 -1.59 -11.54 1.66
N ILE A 106 -1.19 -10.29 1.95
CA ILE A 106 -2.11 -9.14 2.04
C ILE A 106 -2.56 -8.66 0.66
N PHE A 107 -1.65 -8.66 -0.32
CA PHE A 107 -1.90 -8.17 -1.68
C PHE A 107 -1.73 -9.28 -2.71
N PRO A 108 -2.61 -10.31 -2.71
CA PRO A 108 -2.45 -11.46 -3.58
C PRO A 108 -2.49 -11.05 -5.05
N GLY A 109 -1.44 -11.37 -5.80
CA GLY A 109 -1.29 -10.99 -7.20
C GLY A 109 -1.15 -9.47 -7.42
N HIS A 110 -0.76 -8.73 -6.40
CA HIS A 110 -0.49 -7.29 -6.45
C HIS A 110 -1.70 -6.48 -6.94
N LEU A 111 -2.90 -6.81 -6.45
CA LEU A 111 -4.13 -6.07 -6.77
C LEU A 111 -4.10 -4.67 -6.16
N ILE A 112 -4.49 -3.67 -6.95
CA ILE A 112 -4.73 -2.31 -6.47
C ILE A 112 -6.10 -2.27 -5.78
N LEU A 113 -6.12 -1.84 -4.53
CA LEU A 113 -7.36 -1.56 -3.80
C LEU A 113 -7.85 -0.17 -4.18
N HIS A 114 -9.07 -0.07 -4.71
CA HIS A 114 -9.71 1.20 -5.05
C HIS A 114 -11.24 1.04 -5.08
N ASN A 115 -11.96 2.17 -5.02
CA ASN A 115 -13.43 2.20 -5.07
C ASN A 115 -14.00 2.63 -6.44
N VAL A 116 -13.15 2.82 -7.44
CA VAL A 116 -13.57 3.23 -8.80
C VAL A 116 -14.17 2.05 -9.57
N PRO A 117 -15.41 2.13 -10.08
CA PRO A 117 -15.97 1.12 -10.98
C PRO A 117 -15.13 0.96 -12.24
N LYS A 118 -15.05 -0.26 -12.78
CA LYS A 118 -14.23 -0.56 -13.97
C LYS A 118 -14.56 0.37 -15.14
N GLU A 119 -15.84 0.56 -15.39
CA GLU A 119 -16.38 1.39 -16.45
C GLU A 119 -16.00 2.86 -16.34
N ASP A 120 -15.64 3.34 -15.15
CA ASP A 120 -15.28 4.73 -14.90
C ASP A 120 -13.78 4.97 -14.86
N VAL A 121 -12.96 3.92 -14.88
CA VAL A 121 -11.51 4.05 -15.01
C VAL A 121 -11.17 4.57 -16.40
N ASP A 122 -10.23 5.50 -16.45
CA ASP A 122 -9.75 6.07 -17.70
C ASP A 122 -8.99 5.04 -18.56
N GLU A 123 -9.33 4.95 -19.85
CA GLU A 123 -8.74 3.97 -20.77
C GLU A 123 -7.23 4.16 -20.94
N PHE A 124 -6.75 5.41 -20.96
CA PHE A 124 -5.32 5.69 -21.04
C PHE A 124 -4.62 5.22 -19.76
N PHE A 125 -5.19 5.50 -18.60
CA PHE A 125 -4.65 5.02 -17.33
C PHE A 125 -4.64 3.50 -17.20
N LEU A 126 -5.65 2.79 -17.71
CA LEU A 126 -5.69 1.32 -17.72
C LEU A 126 -4.46 0.72 -18.42
N VAL A 127 -4.00 1.34 -19.51
CA VAL A 127 -2.91 0.83 -20.35
C VAL A 127 -1.55 1.39 -19.94
N TYR A 128 -1.48 2.70 -19.66
CA TYR A 128 -0.22 3.42 -19.52
C TYR A 128 0.10 3.84 -18.08
N GLY A 129 -0.84 3.64 -17.13
CA GLY A 129 -0.72 4.13 -15.77
C GLY A 129 -0.70 5.66 -15.70
N TYR A 130 -0.53 6.19 -14.49
CA TYR A 130 -0.55 7.64 -14.25
C TYR A 130 0.60 8.38 -14.95
N SER A 131 1.79 7.75 -14.98
CA SER A 131 3.03 8.34 -15.51
C SER A 131 3.29 8.00 -16.98
N ALA A 132 2.29 7.48 -17.71
CA ALA A 132 2.38 7.15 -19.13
C ALA A 132 3.49 6.14 -19.50
N ASN A 133 3.92 5.28 -18.57
CA ASN A 133 5.02 4.34 -18.75
C ASN A 133 4.60 2.86 -18.68
N GLY A 134 3.30 2.59 -18.64
CA GLY A 134 2.75 1.24 -18.55
C GLY A 134 2.81 0.62 -17.15
N ARG A 135 3.16 1.41 -16.12
CA ARG A 135 3.32 0.94 -14.74
C ARG A 135 2.29 1.59 -13.83
N HIS A 136 1.76 0.80 -12.90
CA HIS A 136 0.91 1.32 -11.82
C HIS A 136 1.68 1.32 -10.50
N HIS A 137 1.60 2.45 -9.79
CA HIS A 137 2.30 2.67 -8.52
C HIS A 137 1.30 2.71 -7.37
N VAL A 138 1.69 2.16 -6.22
CA VAL A 138 0.92 2.22 -4.98
C VAL A 138 1.78 2.65 -3.81
N TYR A 139 1.16 3.21 -2.80
CA TYR A 139 1.75 3.39 -1.48
C TYR A 139 1.24 2.28 -0.56
N ILE A 140 2.16 1.51 0.01
CA ILE A 140 1.88 0.53 1.05
C ILE A 140 2.29 1.16 2.37
N LEU A 141 1.31 1.34 3.26
CA LEU A 141 1.46 2.19 4.43
C LEU A 141 1.13 1.38 5.67
N LEU A 142 2.06 1.26 6.61
CA LEU A 142 1.93 0.37 7.76
C LEU A 142 1.94 1.17 9.05
N GLU A 143 0.95 0.95 9.91
CA GLU A 143 0.83 1.62 11.20
C GLU A 143 0.90 0.58 12.31
N VAL A 144 1.89 0.69 13.19
CA VAL A 144 1.89 0.02 14.50
C VAL A 144 1.35 1.02 15.51
N ASN A 145 0.18 0.77 16.09
CA ASN A 145 -0.47 1.67 17.03
C ASN A 145 -0.91 0.90 18.28
N ASP A 146 -0.15 1.08 19.37
CA ASP A 146 -0.27 0.28 20.60
C ASP A 146 -0.22 -1.23 20.30
N ARG A 147 -1.34 -1.94 20.43
CA ARG A 147 -1.44 -3.39 20.18
C ARG A 147 -1.96 -3.74 18.79
N THR A 148 -2.29 -2.75 17.97
CA THR A 148 -2.88 -2.96 16.65
C THR A 148 -1.88 -2.64 15.55
N ILE A 149 -1.82 -3.50 14.55
CA ILE A 149 -1.10 -3.21 13.31
C ILE A 149 -2.13 -3.07 12.20
N ASN A 150 -2.04 -1.98 11.44
CA ASN A 150 -2.84 -1.72 10.26
C ASN A 150 -1.92 -1.66 9.03
N VAL A 151 -2.34 -2.26 7.93
CA VAL A 151 -1.71 -2.10 6.62
C VAL A 151 -2.74 -1.48 5.70
N TYR A 152 -2.35 -0.38 5.07
CA TYR A 152 -3.16 0.39 4.15
C TYR A 152 -2.54 0.37 2.76
N MET A 153 -3.38 0.59 1.76
CA MET A 153 -2.96 0.93 0.41
C MET A 153 -3.52 2.30 0.03
N ARG A 154 -2.73 3.08 -0.69
CA ARG A 154 -3.19 4.26 -1.41
C ARG A 154 -2.68 4.18 -2.85
N ALA A 155 -3.52 4.49 -3.81
CA ALA A 155 -3.17 4.45 -5.23
C ALA A 155 -3.95 5.53 -5.98
N ASP A 156 -3.29 6.27 -6.86
CA ASP A 156 -4.00 7.16 -7.78
C ASP A 156 -4.69 6.32 -8.86
N VAL A 157 -6.00 6.45 -8.97
CA VAL A 157 -6.82 5.86 -10.03
C VAL A 157 -7.51 6.97 -10.80
N LEU A 158 -7.04 7.18 -12.03
CA LEU A 158 -7.59 8.19 -12.92
C LEU A 158 -8.94 7.71 -13.46
N THR A 159 -9.95 8.57 -13.38
CA THR A 159 -11.28 8.30 -13.92
C THR A 159 -11.48 9.00 -15.28
N LYS A 160 -12.43 8.53 -16.07
CA LYS A 160 -12.81 9.17 -17.34
C LYS A 160 -13.55 10.51 -17.15
N HIS A 161 -13.92 10.86 -15.92
CA HIS A 161 -14.71 12.05 -15.61
C HIS A 161 -13.81 13.29 -15.46
N LEU A 162 -14.28 14.42 -15.99
CA LEU A 162 -13.60 15.71 -15.85
C LEU A 162 -13.90 16.32 -14.48
N ALA A 163 -12.87 16.94 -13.88
CA ALA A 163 -13.01 17.62 -12.60
C ALA A 163 -13.70 18.99 -12.76
N ASP A 164 -13.39 19.70 -13.85
CA ASP A 164 -13.97 21.01 -14.18
C ASP A 164 -14.27 21.09 -15.68
N PRO A 165 -15.31 20.39 -16.17
CA PRO A 165 -15.62 20.33 -17.59
C PRO A 165 -15.95 21.68 -18.23
N GLU A 166 -16.30 22.70 -17.44
CA GLU A 166 -16.69 24.02 -17.94
C GLU A 166 -15.47 24.92 -18.21
N HIS A 167 -14.41 24.80 -17.41
CA HIS A 167 -13.23 25.68 -17.51
C HIS A 167 -11.96 24.96 -17.96
N ASP A 168 -11.83 23.66 -17.71
CA ASP A 168 -10.67 22.87 -18.12
C ASP A 168 -11.09 21.45 -18.60
N PRO A 169 -11.24 21.26 -19.92
CA PRO A 169 -11.67 19.98 -20.48
C PRO A 169 -10.59 18.89 -20.46
N HIS A 170 -9.42 19.14 -19.84
CA HIS A 170 -8.31 18.20 -19.77
C HIS A 170 -8.06 17.66 -18.35
N ILE A 171 -8.54 18.32 -17.30
CA ILE A 171 -8.37 17.84 -15.93
C ILE A 171 -9.39 16.74 -15.63
N LYS A 172 -8.88 15.53 -15.43
CA LYS A 172 -9.67 14.37 -14.99
C LYS A 172 -9.65 14.22 -13.48
N ILE A 173 -10.72 13.64 -12.93
CA ILE A 173 -10.80 13.28 -11.51
C ILE A 173 -9.87 12.09 -11.28
N SER A 174 -8.96 12.23 -10.31
CA SER A 174 -8.17 11.13 -9.74
C SER A 174 -8.71 10.78 -8.35
N ARG A 175 -8.84 9.50 -8.06
CA ARG A 175 -9.24 8.98 -6.74
C ARG A 175 -8.02 8.32 -6.09
N ASN A 176 -7.77 8.64 -4.82
CA ASN A 176 -6.58 8.18 -4.11
C ASN A 176 -6.84 7.97 -2.60
N GLU A 177 -7.98 7.39 -2.27
CA GLU A 177 -8.33 7.08 -0.91
C GLU A 177 -7.31 6.15 -0.25
N LEU A 178 -7.12 6.33 1.05
CA LEU A 178 -6.40 5.38 1.90
C LEU A 178 -7.35 4.23 2.28
N ILE A 179 -7.09 3.04 1.75
CA ILE A 179 -7.92 1.85 2.00
C ILE A 179 -7.21 0.93 2.99
N LEU A 180 -7.91 0.50 4.05
CA LEU A 180 -7.41 -0.49 5.01
C LEU A 180 -7.41 -1.87 4.35
N ALA A 181 -6.21 -2.41 4.08
CA ALA A 181 -6.03 -3.72 3.45
C ALA A 181 -6.06 -4.85 4.48
N TRP A 182 -5.48 -4.62 5.66
CA TRP A 182 -5.36 -5.62 6.71
C TRP A 182 -5.22 -4.96 8.07
N THR A 183 -5.79 -5.60 9.11
CA THR A 183 -5.64 -5.16 10.50
C THR A 183 -5.59 -6.36 11.44
N LYS A 184 -4.82 -6.24 12.51
CA LYS A 184 -4.79 -7.23 13.60
C LYS A 184 -4.39 -6.60 14.92
N THR A 185 -5.06 -7.00 15.99
CA THR A 185 -4.74 -6.61 17.37
C THR A 185 -4.13 -7.80 18.14
N TYR A 186 -3.16 -7.51 19.00
CA TYR A 186 -2.36 -8.45 19.81
C TYR A 186 -2.44 -8.17 21.32
#